data_AF-B5EIX3-F1
#
_entry.id   AF-B5EIX3-F1
#
_cell.length_a   1.000
_cell.length_b   1.000
_cell.length_c   1.000
_cell.angle_alpha   90.00
_cell.angle_beta   90.00
_cell.angle_gamma   90.00
#
_symmetry.space_group_name_H-M   'P 1'
#
loop_
_entity.id
_entity.type
_entity.pdbx_description
1 polymer ?
#
loop_
_entity_poly.entity_id
_entity_poly.type
_entity_poly.pdbx_seq_one_letter_code
_entity_poly.pdbx_strand_id
1 'polypeptide(L)'
;MRDFIAEAVRFAVIIEKKSYDIYRQAALEGVDLAGKRIFEKLARDESMHIDSLLWQHPGTWCSDLKQKQEPQPVVEWDLSGPSGNRLFDQLRLALLNKRWSIGFYTTLLKTFKEPLICRVFEVTLAVARNEFKLITDEYLQADASYGKPRDNRPPRRVHVREGILASPPNKHSELYFSMLDAGRSSRQE
;
A
#
# COMPACT_ATOMS: atom_id res chain seq x y z
N MET A 1 -6.52 -30.68 9.50
CA MET A 1 -6.84 -29.41 10.23
C MET A 1 -5.59 -28.55 10.40
N ARG A 2 -4.46 -29.12 10.87
CA ARG A 2 -3.15 -28.45 10.82
C ARG A 2 -2.78 -27.95 9.41
N ASP A 3 -3.16 -28.70 8.37
CA ASP A 3 -2.87 -28.36 6.97
C ASP A 3 -3.58 -27.08 6.51
N PHE A 4 -4.79 -26.80 7.00
CA PHE A 4 -5.52 -25.58 6.65
C PHE A 4 -4.93 -24.33 7.33
N ILE A 5 -4.40 -24.47 8.55
CA ILE A 5 -3.68 -23.40 9.23
C ILE A 5 -2.36 -23.13 8.51
N ALA A 6 -1.64 -24.19 8.11
CA ALA A 6 -0.43 -24.05 7.30
C ALA A 6 -0.70 -23.32 5.99
N GLU A 7 -1.80 -23.65 5.34
CA GLU A 7 -2.23 -23.01 4.10
C GLU A 7 -2.61 -21.53 4.30
N ALA A 8 -3.30 -21.20 5.39
CA ALA A 8 -3.62 -19.82 5.75
C ALA A 8 -2.35 -18.98 5.98
N VAL A 9 -1.38 -19.54 6.70
CA VAL A 9 -0.07 -18.92 6.93
C VAL A 9 0.67 -18.76 5.60
N ARG A 10 0.63 -19.76 4.72
CA ARG A 10 1.24 -19.70 3.38
C ARG A 10 0.68 -18.53 2.57
N PHE A 11 -0.65 -18.37 2.52
CA PHE A 11 -1.28 -17.25 1.84
C PHE A 11 -0.88 -15.89 2.45
N ALA A 12 -0.87 -15.79 3.78
CA ALA A 12 -0.43 -14.57 4.45
C ALA A 12 1.02 -14.21 4.07
N VAL A 13 1.94 -15.18 4.12
CA VAL A 13 3.35 -14.99 3.75
C VAL A 13 3.51 -14.57 2.29
N ILE A 14 2.75 -15.15 1.35
CA ILE A 14 2.81 -14.76 -0.07
C ILE A 14 2.42 -13.28 -0.24
N ILE A 15 1.41 -12.82 0.48
CA ILE A 15 0.94 -11.44 0.41
C ILE A 15 1.98 -10.49 0.99
N GLU A 16 2.50 -10.77 2.19
CA GLU A 16 3.53 -9.92 2.79
C GLU A 16 4.83 -9.95 1.99
N LYS A 17 5.18 -11.08 1.36
CA LYS A 17 6.32 -11.16 0.45
C LYS A 17 6.14 -10.25 -0.77
N LYS A 18 4.92 -10.18 -1.32
CA LYS A 18 4.61 -9.27 -2.43
C LYS A 18 4.73 -7.80 -2.00
N SER A 19 4.23 -7.45 -0.82
CA SER A 19 4.39 -6.12 -0.23
C SER A 19 5.88 -5.77 -0.06
N TYR A 20 6.65 -6.70 0.50
CA TYR A 20 8.10 -6.59 0.66
C TYR A 20 8.81 -6.30 -0.66
N ASP A 21 8.49 -7.04 -1.73
CA ASP A 21 9.14 -6.87 -3.03
C ASP A 21 8.82 -5.49 -3.66
N ILE A 22 7.57 -5.04 -3.53
CA ILE A 22 7.17 -3.70 -3.98
C ILE A 22 7.96 -2.62 -3.22
N TYR A 23 8.05 -2.73 -1.90
CA TYR A 23 8.74 -1.73 -1.08
C TYR A 23 10.25 -1.76 -1.26
N ARG A 24 10.83 -2.95 -1.39
CA ARG A 24 12.26 -3.08 -1.69
C ARG A 24 12.59 -2.47 -3.05
N GLN A 25 11.77 -2.71 -4.06
CA GLN A 25 11.99 -2.11 -5.37
C GLN A 25 11.83 -0.59 -5.31
N ALA A 26 10.80 -0.09 -4.63
CA ALA A 26 10.59 1.36 -4.46
C ALA A 26 11.76 2.03 -3.71
N ALA A 27 12.34 1.37 -2.70
CA ALA A 27 13.52 1.84 -1.98
C ALA A 27 14.78 1.91 -2.87
N LEU A 28 14.98 0.92 -3.75
CA LEU A 28 16.10 0.90 -4.70
C LEU A 28 15.97 1.99 -5.77
N GLU A 29 14.74 2.26 -6.19
CA GLU A 29 14.40 3.22 -7.23
C GLU A 29 14.17 4.66 -6.72
N GLY A 30 14.10 4.83 -5.41
CA GLY A 30 13.76 6.09 -4.74
C GLY A 30 14.74 7.20 -5.08
N VAL A 31 14.22 8.32 -5.57
CA VAL A 31 15.01 9.49 -6.02
C VAL A 31 15.41 10.38 -4.83
N ASP A 32 14.60 10.40 -3.76
CA ASP A 32 14.83 11.23 -2.57
C ASP A 32 15.10 10.37 -1.32
N LEU A 33 15.98 10.86 -0.44
CA LEU A 33 16.41 10.18 0.78
C LEU A 33 15.25 9.93 1.74
N ALA A 34 14.26 10.83 1.79
CA ALA A 34 13.08 10.68 2.64
C ALA A 34 12.21 9.50 2.16
N GLY A 35 11.85 9.46 0.88
CA GLY A 35 11.05 8.37 0.30
C GLY A 35 11.76 7.02 0.39
N LYS A 36 13.07 6.99 0.14
CA LYS A 36 13.88 5.77 0.31
C LYS A 36 13.81 5.21 1.72
N ARG A 37 13.97 6.05 2.75
CA ARG A 37 13.91 5.62 4.16
C ARG A 37 12.57 5.00 4.54
N ILE A 38 11.47 5.56 4.03
CA ILE A 38 10.12 5.05 4.32
C ILE A 38 9.93 3.68 3.70
N PHE A 39 10.29 3.50 2.42
CA PHE A 39 10.18 2.19 1.77
C PHE A 39 11.15 1.15 2.35
N GLU A 40 12.36 1.53 2.76
CA GLU A 40 13.27 0.63 3.49
C GLU A 40 12.68 0.21 4.85
N LYS A 41 12.02 1.14 5.56
CA LYS A 41 11.32 0.82 6.80
C LYS A 41 10.17 -0.15 6.54
N LEU A 42 9.30 0.15 5.57
CA LEU A 42 8.17 -0.71 5.21
C LEU A 42 8.65 -2.11 4.79
N ALA A 43 9.66 -2.22 3.92
CA ALA A 43 10.22 -3.51 3.53
C ALA A 43 10.78 -4.30 4.73
N ARG A 44 11.45 -3.63 5.67
CA ARG A 44 11.90 -4.28 6.91
C ARG A 44 10.73 -4.74 7.76
N ASP A 45 9.70 -3.91 7.93
CA ASP A 45 8.51 -4.26 8.70
C ASP A 45 7.84 -5.51 8.09
N GLU A 46 7.72 -5.60 6.75
CA GLU A 46 7.20 -6.80 6.08
C GLU A 46 8.03 -8.06 6.34
N SER A 47 9.36 -7.94 6.31
CA SER A 47 10.22 -9.09 6.65
C SER A 47 9.98 -9.57 8.08
N MET A 48 9.77 -8.64 9.02
CA MET A 48 9.44 -8.98 10.40
C MET A 48 8.05 -9.61 10.53
N HIS A 49 7.06 -9.16 9.73
CA HIS A 49 5.73 -9.79 9.68
C HIS A 49 5.81 -11.23 9.19
N ILE A 50 6.56 -11.49 8.12
CA ILE A 50 6.81 -12.84 7.60
C ILE A 50 7.46 -13.71 8.69
N ASP A 51 8.55 -13.23 9.30
CA ASP A 51 9.26 -13.98 10.34
C ASP A 51 8.35 -14.27 11.54
N SER A 52 7.53 -13.30 11.96
CA SER A 52 6.56 -13.48 13.05
C SER A 52 5.51 -14.53 12.71
N LEU A 53 4.97 -14.53 11.49
CA LEU A 53 3.99 -15.52 11.03
C LEU A 53 4.59 -16.93 11.03
N LEU A 54 5.82 -17.08 10.55
CA LEU A 54 6.51 -18.37 10.50
C LEU A 54 6.89 -18.87 11.90
N TRP A 55 7.32 -17.96 12.78
CA TRP A 55 7.68 -18.29 14.17
C TRP A 55 6.47 -18.75 14.99
N GLN A 56 5.32 -18.10 14.82
CA GLN A 56 4.08 -18.46 15.53
C GLN A 56 3.49 -19.80 15.06
N HIS A 57 3.85 -20.26 13.86
CA HIS A 57 3.32 -21.46 13.25
C HIS A 57 4.43 -22.41 12.78
N PRO A 58 5.22 -22.98 13.72
CA PRO A 58 6.31 -23.89 13.39
C PRO A 58 5.74 -25.19 12.77
N GLY A 59 6.38 -25.68 11.70
CA GLY A 59 5.92 -26.88 10.97
C GLY A 59 4.92 -26.62 9.84
N THR A 60 4.55 -25.36 9.58
CA THR A 60 3.83 -24.96 8.35
C THR A 60 4.75 -24.93 7.12
N TRP A 61 6.06 -25.11 7.33
CA TRP A 61 7.07 -25.41 6.31
C TRP A 61 6.90 -26.85 5.78
N CYS A 62 5.78 -27.14 5.11
CA CYS A 62 5.71 -28.33 4.28
C CYS A 62 6.13 -27.92 2.87
N SER A 63 7.37 -28.29 2.50
CA SER A 63 8.13 -28.38 1.23
C SER A 63 7.61 -27.87 -0.14
N ASP A 64 6.44 -27.23 -0.25
CA ASP A 64 5.82 -26.79 -1.51
C ASP A 64 5.78 -25.26 -1.66
N LEU A 65 6.70 -24.54 -0.99
CA LEU A 65 7.15 -23.23 -1.49
C LEU A 65 8.13 -23.39 -2.67
N LYS A 66 8.13 -24.53 -3.36
CA LYS A 66 8.53 -24.54 -4.77
C LYS A 66 7.57 -23.59 -5.46
N GLN A 67 8.08 -22.40 -5.76
CA GLN A 67 7.52 -21.44 -6.68
C GLN A 67 7.02 -22.17 -7.93
N LYS A 68 5.77 -22.63 -7.91
CA LYS A 68 4.96 -22.46 -9.10
C LYS A 68 4.74 -20.96 -9.12
N GLN A 69 5.61 -20.26 -9.85
CA GLN A 69 5.18 -19.06 -10.51
C GLN A 69 3.94 -19.49 -11.31
N GLU A 70 2.76 -19.50 -10.67
CA GLU A 70 1.58 -19.21 -11.45
C GLU A 70 1.91 -17.90 -12.13
N PRO A 71 1.69 -17.80 -13.46
CA PRO A 71 1.81 -16.52 -14.12
C PRO A 71 0.85 -15.62 -13.35
N GLN A 72 1.44 -14.79 -12.50
CA GLN A 72 0.75 -13.68 -11.88
C GLN A 72 0.06 -13.02 -13.07
N PRO A 73 -1.22 -12.62 -12.96
CA PRO A 73 -1.68 -11.61 -13.89
C PRO A 73 -0.61 -10.53 -13.78
N VAL A 74 0.13 -10.33 -14.87
CA VAL A 74 0.92 -9.14 -15.06
C VAL A 74 -0.16 -8.10 -15.10
N VAL A 75 -0.57 -7.63 -13.92
CA VAL A 75 -1.21 -6.36 -13.81
C VAL A 75 -0.04 -5.45 -14.13
N GLU A 76 0.14 -5.27 -15.42
CA GLU A 76 0.87 -4.19 -16.03
C GLU A 76 0.12 -2.97 -15.51
N TRP A 77 0.46 -2.57 -14.29
CA TRP A 77 0.09 -1.27 -13.80
C TRP A 77 0.83 -0.36 -14.76
N ASP A 78 0.11 0.14 -15.75
CA ASP A 78 0.65 1.07 -16.72
C ASP A 78 1.10 2.32 -15.94
N LEU A 79 2.39 2.31 -15.56
CA LEU A 79 3.07 3.39 -14.86
C LEU A 79 3.45 4.51 -15.83
N SER A 80 2.96 4.47 -17.08
CA SER A 80 3.08 5.54 -18.07
C SER A 80 2.18 6.74 -17.74
N GLY A 81 2.26 7.22 -16.50
CA GLY A 81 1.81 8.55 -16.15
C GLY A 81 2.79 9.59 -16.70
N PRO A 82 2.32 10.81 -17.05
CA PRO A 82 3.21 11.88 -17.46
C PRO A 82 4.25 12.12 -16.35
N SER A 83 5.52 12.04 -16.74
CA SER A 83 6.69 12.19 -15.89
C SER A 83 6.56 13.40 -14.96
N GLY A 84 6.24 13.13 -13.69
CA GLY A 84 5.93 14.16 -12.70
C GLY A 84 6.57 13.92 -11.33
N ASN A 85 6.41 12.75 -10.71
CA ASN A 85 7.06 12.45 -9.43
C ASN A 85 7.08 10.94 -9.11
N ARG A 86 8.24 10.28 -9.31
CA ARG A 86 8.41 8.84 -9.11
C ARG A 86 8.02 8.35 -7.71
N LEU A 87 8.23 9.18 -6.68
CA LEU A 87 7.82 8.87 -5.31
C LEU A 87 6.30 8.72 -5.18
N PHE A 88 5.55 9.57 -5.88
CA PHE A 88 4.10 9.58 -5.85
C PHE A 88 3.52 8.30 -6.46
N ASP A 89 4.08 7.86 -7.59
CA ASP A 89 3.69 6.62 -8.24
C ASP A 89 3.99 5.40 -7.36
N GLN A 90 5.14 5.40 -6.68
CA GLN A 90 5.51 4.36 -5.73
C GLN A 90 4.57 4.31 -4.52
N LEU A 91 4.21 5.46 -3.94
CA LEU A 91 3.25 5.53 -2.83
C LEU A 91 1.85 5.10 -3.28
N ARG A 92 1.43 5.48 -4.49
CA ARG A 92 0.16 5.02 -5.08
C ARG A 92 0.14 3.50 -5.25
N LEU A 93 1.23 2.92 -5.76
CA LEU A 93 1.34 1.46 -5.91
C LEU A 93 1.28 0.75 -4.55
N ALA A 94 1.95 1.32 -3.54
CA ALA A 94 1.90 0.82 -2.17
C ALA A 94 0.47 0.85 -1.57
N LEU A 95 -0.28 1.92 -1.81
CA LEU A 95 -1.69 2.03 -1.40
C LEU A 95 -2.57 0.99 -2.08
N LEU A 96 -2.41 0.78 -3.39
CA LEU A 96 -3.17 -0.21 -4.13
C LEU A 96 -2.89 -1.63 -3.62
N ASN A 97 -1.63 -1.95 -3.34
CA ASN A 97 -1.25 -3.22 -2.73
C ASN A 97 -1.93 -3.43 -1.37
N LYS A 98 -1.87 -2.44 -0.46
CA LYS A 98 -2.45 -2.61 0.87
C LYS A 98 -3.97 -2.61 0.86
N ARG A 99 -4.61 -1.82 -0.01
CA ARG A 99 -6.06 -1.90 -0.25
C ARG A 99 -6.48 -3.30 -0.72
N TRP A 100 -5.74 -3.87 -1.67
CA TRP A 100 -6.01 -5.23 -2.15
C TRP A 100 -5.82 -6.26 -1.02
N SER A 101 -4.74 -6.17 -0.25
CA SER A 101 -4.46 -7.07 0.87
C SER A 101 -5.56 -7.00 1.94
N ILE A 102 -6.02 -5.80 2.30
CA ILE A 102 -7.16 -5.59 3.20
C ILE A 102 -8.44 -6.25 2.64
N GLY A 103 -8.75 -6.02 1.36
CA GLY A 103 -9.90 -6.62 0.70
C GLY A 103 -9.84 -8.15 0.69
N PHE A 104 -8.64 -8.70 0.46
CA PHE A 104 -8.42 -10.14 0.44
C PHE A 104 -8.59 -10.76 1.83
N TYR A 105 -7.90 -10.25 2.86
CA TYR A 105 -8.03 -10.75 4.23
C TYR A 105 -9.46 -10.62 4.77
N THR A 106 -10.13 -9.50 4.50
CA THR A 106 -11.55 -9.33 4.90
C THR A 106 -12.48 -10.33 4.22
N THR A 107 -12.18 -10.72 2.98
CA THR A 107 -12.92 -11.76 2.28
C THR A 107 -12.67 -13.13 2.93
N LEU A 108 -11.41 -13.47 3.21
CA LEU A 108 -11.04 -14.73 3.87
C LEU A 108 -11.70 -14.88 5.25
N LEU A 109 -11.74 -13.81 6.03
CA LEU A 109 -12.41 -13.78 7.34
C LEU A 109 -13.94 -13.99 7.25
N LYS A 110 -14.57 -13.63 6.13
CA LYS A 110 -16.00 -13.90 5.90
C LYS A 110 -16.26 -15.33 5.43
N THR A 111 -15.31 -15.92 4.72
CA THR A 111 -15.45 -17.27 4.15
C THR A 111 -15.15 -18.37 5.16
N PHE A 112 -14.14 -18.17 6.01
CA PHE A 112 -13.75 -19.17 7.00
C PHE A 112 -14.52 -18.98 8.32
N LYS A 113 -14.86 -20.11 8.96
CA LYS A 113 -15.54 -20.14 10.26
C LYS A 113 -14.65 -20.60 11.41
N GLU A 114 -13.47 -21.14 11.09
CA GLU A 114 -12.57 -21.74 12.07
C GLU A 114 -11.78 -20.64 12.82
N PRO A 115 -11.88 -20.56 14.16
CA PRO A 115 -11.28 -19.47 14.93
C PRO A 115 -9.76 -19.33 14.75
N LEU A 116 -9.03 -20.45 14.66
CA LEU A 116 -7.58 -20.44 14.51
C LEU A 116 -7.12 -19.90 13.16
N ILE A 117 -7.86 -20.19 12.08
CA ILE A 117 -7.57 -19.66 10.74
C ILE A 117 -7.91 -18.17 10.70
N CYS A 118 -9.07 -17.80 11.25
CA CYS A 118 -9.46 -16.39 11.34
C CYS A 118 -8.44 -15.57 12.13
N ARG A 119 -7.84 -16.14 13.19
CA ARG A 119 -6.83 -15.45 13.98
C ARG A 119 -5.61 -15.03 13.16
N VAL A 120 -5.14 -15.87 12.24
CA VAL A 120 -4.01 -15.54 11.34
C VAL A 120 -4.35 -14.30 10.51
N PHE A 121 -5.51 -14.31 9.85
CA PHE A 121 -5.93 -13.22 8.98
C PHE A 121 -6.34 -11.95 9.73
N GLU A 122 -6.84 -12.06 10.96
CA GLU A 122 -7.14 -10.89 11.81
C GLU A 122 -5.87 -10.10 12.13
N VAL A 123 -4.79 -10.81 12.48
CA VAL A 123 -3.50 -10.19 12.81
C VAL A 123 -2.92 -9.48 11.58
N THR A 124 -2.86 -10.15 10.43
CA THR A 124 -2.33 -9.56 9.20
C THR A 124 -3.22 -8.44 8.66
N LEU A 125 -4.54 -8.55 8.81
CA LEU A 125 -5.47 -7.47 8.44
C LEU A 125 -5.24 -6.21 9.28
N ALA A 126 -5.01 -6.35 10.59
CA ALA A 126 -4.75 -5.22 11.46
C ALA A 126 -3.45 -4.50 11.08
N VAL A 127 -2.40 -5.27 10.77
CA VAL A 127 -1.12 -4.77 10.25
C VAL A 127 -1.32 -4.02 8.92
N ALA A 128 -1.96 -4.65 7.94
CA ALA A 128 -2.19 -4.05 6.62
C ALA A 128 -2.99 -2.74 6.68
N ARG A 129 -3.93 -2.61 7.63
CA ARG A 129 -4.68 -1.36 7.87
C ARG A 129 -3.80 -0.24 8.44
N ASN A 130 -2.92 -0.58 9.38
CA ASN A 130 -1.99 0.40 9.95
C ASN A 130 -1.01 0.91 8.90
N GLU A 131 -0.50 0.03 8.05
CA GLU A 131 0.39 0.39 6.95
C GLU A 131 -0.33 1.21 5.89
N PHE A 132 -1.55 0.82 5.51
CA PHE A 132 -2.38 1.61 4.59
C PHE A 132 -2.56 3.05 5.09
N LYS A 133 -2.82 3.22 6.39
CA LYS A 133 -2.92 4.54 7.02
C LYS A 133 -1.60 5.30 6.95
N LEU A 134 -0.47 4.67 7.30
CA LEU A 134 0.84 5.32 7.25
C LEU A 134 1.22 5.76 5.83
N ILE A 135 1.01 4.90 4.84
CA ILE A 135 1.30 5.22 3.44
C ILE A 135 0.38 6.34 2.94
N THR A 136 -0.87 6.36 3.41
CA THR A 136 -1.83 7.42 3.10
C THR A 136 -1.35 8.77 3.62
N ASP A 137 -0.91 8.82 4.87
CA ASP A 137 -0.43 10.06 5.49
C ASP A 137 0.78 10.61 4.70
N GLU A 138 1.71 9.72 4.30
CA GLU A 138 2.86 10.09 3.48
C GLU A 138 2.45 10.57 2.07
N TYR A 139 1.49 9.88 1.45
CA TYR A 139 0.96 10.25 0.14
C TYR A 139 0.33 11.65 0.15
N LEU A 140 -0.49 11.94 1.17
CA LEU A 140 -1.10 13.27 1.34
C LEU A 140 -0.06 14.34 1.65
N GLN A 141 0.98 14.03 2.42
CA GLN A 141 2.07 14.95 2.68
C GLN A 141 2.89 15.26 1.41
N ALA A 142 3.16 14.24 0.59
CA ALA A 142 3.80 14.41 -0.71
C ALA A 142 2.94 15.24 -1.66
N ASP A 143 1.61 15.04 -1.68
CA ASP A 143 0.65 15.80 -2.48
C ASP A 143 0.58 17.28 -2.05
N ALA A 144 0.47 17.54 -0.74
CA ALA A 144 0.46 18.90 -0.20
C ALA A 144 1.78 19.65 -0.47
N SER A 145 2.89 18.93 -0.48
CA SER A 145 4.21 19.48 -0.83
C SER A 145 4.33 19.78 -2.34
N TYR A 146 3.61 19.04 -3.18
CA TYR A 146 3.54 19.26 -4.63
C TYR A 146 2.73 20.51 -5.00
N GLY A 147 1.69 20.83 -4.22
CA GLY A 147 0.84 22.01 -4.41
C GLY A 147 1.45 23.36 -4.03
N LYS A 148 2.63 23.40 -3.38
CA LYS A 148 3.33 24.65 -3.08
C LYS A 148 4.27 25.02 -4.23
N PRO A 149 4.04 26.13 -4.97
CA PRO A 149 5.07 26.63 -5.86
C PRO A 149 6.33 26.92 -5.04
N ARG A 150 7.50 26.51 -5.54
CA ARG A 150 8.83 26.87 -5.01
C ARG A 150 9.05 28.38 -5.17
N ASP A 151 8.36 29.19 -4.38
CA ASP A 151 8.47 30.64 -4.39
C ASP A 151 9.57 31.08 -3.40
N ASN A 152 10.80 30.63 -3.66
CA ASN A 152 12.02 31.15 -3.02
C ASN A 152 12.89 31.87 -4.07
N ARG A 153 12.26 32.66 -4.95
CA ARG A 153 12.95 33.76 -5.64
C ARG A 153 12.51 35.07 -5.00
N PRO A 154 13.45 35.99 -4.67
CA PRO A 154 13.06 37.27 -4.08
C PRO A 154 12.10 38.00 -5.03
N PRO A 155 11.06 38.66 -4.51
CA PRO A 155 9.97 39.15 -5.33
C PRO A 155 10.46 40.30 -6.21
N ARG A 156 10.43 40.09 -7.53
CA ARG A 156 10.51 41.19 -8.49
C ARG A 156 9.16 41.90 -8.41
N ARG A 157 9.15 43.12 -7.85
CA ARG A 157 7.94 43.95 -7.69
C ARG A 157 7.14 44.00 -8.98
N VAL A 158 5.94 43.43 -8.97
CA VAL A 158 4.89 43.72 -9.95
C VAL A 158 3.57 43.80 -9.21
N HIS A 159 2.78 44.80 -9.58
CA HIS A 159 1.59 45.28 -8.88
C HIS A 159 0.46 44.23 -8.71
N VAL A 160 -0.23 44.40 -7.59
CA VAL A 160 -1.41 43.68 -7.09
C VAL A 160 -2.59 43.65 -8.07
N ARG A 161 -3.27 42.50 -8.15
CA ARG A 161 -4.74 42.46 -8.23
C ARG A 161 -5.29 41.24 -7.47
N GLU A 162 -6.31 41.54 -6.66
CA GLU A 162 -6.98 40.67 -5.69
C GLU A 162 -7.76 39.50 -6.33
N GLY A 163 -7.86 38.39 -5.60
CA GLY A 163 -8.77 37.28 -5.90
C GLY A 163 -8.19 35.90 -5.60
N ILE A 164 -8.00 35.55 -4.32
CA ILE A 164 -7.61 34.19 -3.93
C ILE A 164 -8.87 33.31 -3.98
N LEU A 165 -9.09 32.64 -5.10
CA LEU A 165 -9.88 31.42 -5.16
C LEU A 165 -9.03 30.28 -4.59
N ALA A 166 -9.59 29.53 -3.64
CA ALA A 166 -8.98 28.29 -3.17
C ALA A 166 -8.70 27.39 -4.39
N SER A 167 -7.43 27.01 -4.56
CA SER A 167 -6.99 26.18 -5.67
C SER A 167 -7.82 24.88 -5.68
N PRO A 168 -8.36 24.45 -6.84
CA PRO A 168 -9.15 23.23 -6.90
C PRO A 168 -8.31 22.03 -6.45
N PRO A 169 -8.94 20.98 -5.87
CA PRO A 169 -8.24 19.77 -5.47
C PRO A 169 -7.44 19.23 -6.67
N ASN A 170 -6.19 18.88 -6.43
CA ASN A 170 -5.34 18.24 -7.43
C ASN A 170 -6.10 17.01 -7.98
N LYS A 171 -6.11 16.78 -9.30
CA LYS A 171 -6.67 15.57 -9.96
C LYS A 171 -6.25 14.27 -9.25
N HIS A 172 -5.07 14.26 -8.62
CA HIS A 172 -4.57 13.13 -7.85
C HIS A 172 -5.31 12.92 -6.51
N SER A 173 -5.70 14.00 -5.82
CA SER A 173 -6.52 13.93 -4.61
C SER A 173 -7.96 13.46 -4.92
N GLU A 174 -8.53 13.87 -6.07
CA GLU A 174 -9.85 13.39 -6.52
C GLU A 174 -9.87 11.87 -6.76
N LEU A 175 -8.82 11.32 -7.37
CA LEU A 175 -8.68 9.87 -7.54
C LEU A 175 -8.52 9.14 -6.20
N TYR A 176 -7.79 9.72 -5.24
CA TYR A 176 -7.65 9.16 -3.90
C TYR A 176 -9.01 9.09 -3.17
N PHE A 177 -9.80 10.15 -3.19
CA PHE A 177 -11.15 10.15 -2.60
C PHE A 177 -12.11 9.20 -3.34
N SER A 178 -12.05 9.13 -4.67
CA SER A 178 -12.83 8.16 -5.46
C SER A 178 -12.48 6.70 -5.11
N MET A 179 -11.21 6.40 -4.85
CA MET A 179 -10.80 5.08 -4.37
C MET A 179 -11.38 4.78 -2.99
N LEU A 180 -11.44 5.75 -2.07
CA LEU A 180 -12.10 5.56 -0.76
C LEU A 180 -13.61 5.33 -0.89
N ASP A 181 -14.27 6.04 -1.81
CA ASP A 181 -15.74 6.00 -1.99
C ASP A 181 -16.26 4.78 -2.74
N ALA A 182 -15.42 4.03 -3.46
CA ALA A 182 -15.82 2.78 -4.12
C ALA A 182 -16.25 1.64 -3.16
N GLY A 183 -16.29 1.89 -1.84
CA GLY A 183 -16.92 1.03 -0.83
C GLY A 183 -18.32 1.48 -0.39
N ARG A 184 -18.83 2.62 -0.88
CA ARG A 184 -20.18 3.13 -0.64
C ARG A 184 -20.90 3.33 -1.98
N SER A 185 -21.24 2.23 -2.63
CA SER A 185 -22.29 2.25 -3.65
C SER A 185 -23.52 1.55 -3.09
N SER A 186 -24.54 2.39 -2.82
CA SER A 186 -25.97 2.04 -2.88
C SER A 186 -26.60 1.35 -1.66
N ARG A 187 -26.80 2.11 -0.57
CA ARG A 187 -28.09 2.09 0.14
C ARG A 187 -28.73 3.45 -0.06
N GLN A 188 -29.48 3.57 -1.14
CA GLN A 188 -30.56 4.54 -1.26
C GLN A 188 -31.75 3.80 -1.87
N GLU A 189 -32.78 3.72 -1.02
CA GLU A 189 -34.22 3.54 -1.28
C GLU A 189 -34.72 2.27 -1.97
#